data_AF-A0A1H1N674-F1
#
_entry.id   AF-A0A1H1N674-F1
#
_cell.length_a   1.000
_cell.length_b   1.000
_cell.length_c   1.000
_cell.angle_alpha   90.00
_cell.angle_beta   90.00
_cell.angle_gamma   90.00
#
_symmetry.space_group_name_H-M   'P 1'
#
loop_
_entity.id
_entity.type
_entity.pdbx_description
1 polymer ?
#
loop_
_entity_poly.entity_id
_entity_poly.type
_entity_poly.pdbx_seq_one_letter_code
_entity_poly.pdbx_strand_id
1 'polypeptide(L)'
;MNRVLFGVCFVIAMPVLAQSVEIITEFNGLDIEWEPLGVEEASSEQVDLKGTPAVTVINRSNERVLCEFAALPDETERTPTSVLEPNDRAVLEVPGKYSEGGPIALLECVKD
;
A
#
# COMPACT_ATOMS: atom_id res chain seq x y z
N MET A 1 -60.14 -5.91 -3.69
CA MET A 1 -59.39 -5.54 -2.47
C MET A 1 -58.14 -6.41 -2.45
N ASN A 2 -56.97 -5.84 -2.79
CA ASN A 2 -55.87 -5.54 -1.86
C ASN A 2 -55.23 -6.83 -1.26
N ARG A 3 -53.93 -7.13 -1.33
CA ARG A 3 -52.73 -6.29 -1.38
C ARG A 3 -51.55 -7.09 -1.95
N VAL A 4 -50.72 -6.40 -2.71
CA VAL A 4 -49.39 -6.81 -3.21
C VAL A 4 -48.44 -6.97 -2.01
N LEU A 5 -47.69 -8.07 -1.93
CA LEU A 5 -46.44 -8.12 -1.16
C LEU A 5 -45.32 -8.63 -2.09
N PHE A 6 -44.70 -7.66 -2.77
CA PHE A 6 -43.38 -7.81 -3.38
C PHE A 6 -42.36 -7.87 -2.24
N GLY A 7 -41.86 -9.07 -1.93
CA GLY A 7 -40.72 -9.25 -1.04
C GLY A 7 -39.43 -8.88 -1.78
N VAL A 8 -39.10 -7.60 -1.80
CA VAL A 8 -37.80 -7.13 -2.30
C VAL A 8 -36.76 -7.42 -1.21
N CYS A 9 -36.04 -8.53 -1.36
CA CYS A 9 -34.86 -8.83 -0.57
C CYS A 9 -33.74 -7.88 -1.02
N PHE A 10 -33.67 -6.71 -0.39
CA PHE A 10 -32.62 -5.74 -0.63
C PHE A 10 -31.37 -6.23 0.10
N VAL A 11 -30.53 -7.00 -0.59
CA VAL A 11 -29.21 -7.36 -0.11
C VAL A 11 -28.38 -6.08 -0.18
N ILE A 12 -28.27 -5.37 0.95
CA ILE A 12 -27.37 -4.23 1.08
C ILE A 12 -25.96 -4.83 1.08
N ALA A 13 -25.35 -4.92 -0.09
CA ALA A 13 -23.91 -5.12 -0.21
C ALA A 13 -23.25 -3.90 0.42
N MET A 14 -22.87 -3.99 1.69
CA MET A 14 -22.02 -2.99 2.30
C MET A 14 -20.67 -3.06 1.56
N PRO A 15 -20.18 -1.96 0.98
CA PRO A 15 -18.81 -1.93 0.51
C PRO A 15 -17.94 -2.10 1.74
N VAL A 16 -17.31 -3.26 1.87
CA VAL A 16 -16.22 -3.46 2.82
C VAL A 16 -15.19 -2.39 2.48
N LEU A 17 -14.98 -1.47 3.42
CA LEU A 17 -13.92 -0.47 3.33
C LEU A 17 -12.61 -1.24 3.32
N ALA A 18 -12.03 -1.43 2.12
CA ALA A 18 -10.64 -1.81 2.00
C ALA A 18 -9.83 -0.82 2.83
N GLN A 19 -9.13 -1.32 3.85
CA GLN A 19 -8.27 -0.48 4.68
C GLN A 19 -7.13 -0.01 3.78
N SER A 20 -7.24 1.21 3.25
CA SER A 20 -6.20 1.81 2.42
C SER A 20 -5.00 2.12 3.31
N VAL A 21 -3.85 1.49 3.03
CA VAL A 21 -2.57 1.84 3.63
C VAL A 21 -2.27 3.30 3.28
N GLU A 22 -1.96 4.12 4.28
CA GLU A 22 -1.63 5.53 4.08
C GLU A 22 -0.11 5.67 3.88
N ILE A 23 0.31 6.05 2.68
CA ILE A 23 1.72 6.22 2.32
C ILE A 23 1.99 7.69 2.00
N ILE A 24 2.93 8.28 2.72
CA ILE A 24 3.47 9.62 2.48
C ILE A 24 4.74 9.47 1.66
N THR A 25 4.98 10.36 0.70
CA THR A 25 6.13 10.27 -0.20
C THR A 25 7.03 11.50 -0.16
N GLU A 26 8.34 11.29 -0.05
CA GLU A 26 9.37 12.32 -0.12
C GLU A 26 10.44 11.95 -1.16
N PHE A 27 10.32 12.52 -2.36
CA PHE A 27 11.20 12.17 -3.49
C PHE A 27 12.30 13.20 -3.76
N ASN A 28 12.47 14.23 -2.91
CA ASN A 28 13.60 15.15 -2.97
C ASN A 28 13.86 15.80 -4.36
N GLY A 29 12.80 16.04 -5.14
CA GLY A 29 12.89 16.61 -6.49
C GLY A 29 13.19 15.60 -7.61
N LEU A 30 13.22 14.31 -7.30
CA LEU A 30 13.33 13.21 -8.27
C LEU A 30 11.97 12.90 -8.91
N ASP A 31 12.01 12.48 -10.17
CA ASP A 31 10.83 11.99 -10.89
C ASP A 31 10.65 10.49 -10.59
N ILE A 32 9.79 10.18 -9.63
CA ILE A 32 9.52 8.83 -9.14
C ILE A 32 8.02 8.57 -9.25
N GLU A 33 7.66 7.48 -9.93
CA GLU A 33 6.30 6.94 -9.94
C GLU A 33 6.19 5.83 -8.90
N TRP A 34 5.04 5.72 -8.22
CA TRP A 34 4.77 4.62 -7.30
C TRP A 34 3.31 4.19 -7.32
N GLU A 35 3.07 2.91 -7.10
CA GLU A 35 1.73 2.33 -7.09
C GLU A 35 1.61 1.26 -5.99
N PRO A 36 0.53 1.27 -5.18
CA PRO A 36 0.29 0.23 -4.21
C PRO A 36 -0.04 -1.10 -4.91
N LEU A 37 0.66 -2.16 -4.53
CA LEU A 37 0.31 -3.52 -4.87
C LEU A 37 -0.74 -3.99 -3.87
N GLY A 38 -1.99 -4.01 -4.32
CA GLY A 38 -3.09 -4.52 -3.52
C GLY A 38 -2.86 -5.99 -3.17
N VAL A 39 -2.85 -6.31 -1.88
CA VAL A 39 -3.10 -7.68 -1.45
C VAL A 39 -4.60 -7.91 -1.65
N GLU A 40 -4.97 -8.71 -2.66
CA GLU A 40 -6.32 -9.25 -2.70
C GLU A 40 -6.52 -10.01 -1.39
N GLU A 41 -7.35 -9.45 -0.51
CA GLU A 41 -7.72 -10.06 0.76
C GLU A 41 -8.38 -11.41 0.43
N ALA A 42 -7.61 -12.49 0.47
CA ALA A 42 -8.14 -13.84 0.33
C ALA A 42 -8.94 -14.14 1.60
N SER A 43 -10.16 -13.63 1.64
CA SER A 43 -11.14 -13.88 2.69
C SER A 43 -11.55 -15.35 2.64
N SER A 44 -10.81 -16.21 3.35
CA SER A 44 -11.31 -17.50 3.81
C SER A 44 -11.44 -17.42 5.33
N GLU A 45 -12.66 -17.60 5.84
CA GLU A 45 -13.12 -17.46 7.24
C GLU A 45 -12.40 -18.40 8.26
N GLN A 46 -11.26 -18.98 7.89
CA GLN A 46 -10.50 -19.92 8.71
C GLN A 46 -9.01 -19.58 8.81
N VAL A 47 -8.48 -18.66 7.99
CA VAL A 47 -7.08 -18.22 8.05
C VAL A 47 -7.01 -16.75 7.58
N ASP A 48 -6.58 -15.85 8.47
CA ASP A 48 -6.33 -14.44 8.14
C ASP A 48 -5.06 -14.35 7.27
N LEU A 49 -5.19 -14.65 5.98
CA LEU A 49 -4.10 -14.56 5.01
C LEU A 49 -3.96 -13.11 4.55
N LYS A 50 -3.59 -12.22 5.49
CA LYS A 50 -3.15 -10.87 5.16
C LYS A 50 -1.76 -10.96 4.55
N GLY A 51 -1.66 -10.79 3.24
CA GLY A 51 -0.35 -10.60 2.60
C GLY A 51 0.28 -9.30 3.09
N THR A 52 1.61 -9.21 3.08
CA THR A 52 2.32 -7.95 3.34
C THR A 52 2.02 -6.98 2.17
N PRO A 53 1.33 -5.84 2.36
CA PRO A 53 1.22 -4.81 1.35
C PRO A 53 2.60 -4.37 0.89
N ALA A 54 2.69 -4.07 -0.39
CA ALA A 54 3.89 -3.63 -1.04
C ALA A 54 3.56 -2.50 -2.02
N VAL A 55 4.57 -1.79 -2.46
CA VAL A 55 4.46 -0.78 -3.52
C VAL A 55 5.43 -1.11 -4.64
N THR A 56 5.02 -0.85 -5.88
CA THR A 56 5.98 -0.75 -6.99
C THR A 56 6.48 0.68 -7.04
N VAL A 57 7.80 0.86 -7.13
CA VAL A 57 8.47 2.15 -7.33
C VAL A 57 9.20 2.11 -8.66
N ILE A 58 9.07 3.17 -9.46
CA ILE A 58 9.70 3.30 -10.78
C ILE A 58 10.50 4.60 -10.81
N ASN A 59 11.78 4.51 -11.11
CA ASN A 59 12.65 5.67 -11.26
C ASN A 59 12.50 6.25 -12.67
N ARG A 60 11.79 7.37 -12.83
CA ARG A 60 11.67 8.10 -14.11
C ARG A 60 12.72 9.19 -14.28
N SER A 61 13.53 9.41 -13.25
CA SER A 61 14.63 10.37 -13.29
C SER A 61 15.80 9.83 -14.13
N ASN A 62 16.72 10.73 -14.50
CA ASN A 62 17.98 10.38 -15.19
C ASN A 62 19.11 10.05 -14.21
N GLU A 63 18.82 9.99 -12.91
CA GLU A 63 19.78 9.77 -11.85
C GLU A 63 19.60 8.36 -11.27
N ARG A 64 20.67 7.79 -10.72
CA ARG A 64 20.55 6.63 -9.85
C ARG A 64 19.97 7.06 -8.50
N VAL A 65 19.01 6.29 -7.99
CA VAL A 65 18.31 6.62 -6.75
C VAL A 65 18.32 5.46 -5.76
N LEU A 66 18.27 5.81 -4.48
CA LEU A 66 18.06 4.92 -3.35
C LEU A 66 16.66 5.17 -2.80
N CYS A 67 15.82 4.14 -2.74
CA CYS A 67 14.47 4.24 -2.19
C CYS A 67 14.27 3.27 -1.03
N GLU A 68 13.70 3.74 0.08
CA GLU A 68 13.35 2.95 1.26
C GLU A 68 12.11 3.50 1.96
N PHE A 69 11.44 2.67 2.78
CA PHE A 69 10.54 3.25 3.78
C PHE A 69 11.37 3.69 4.98
N ALA A 70 11.29 4.98 5.29
CA ALA A 70 11.87 5.53 6.49
C ALA A 70 11.18 4.93 7.72
N ALA A 71 11.98 4.58 8.72
CA ALA A 71 11.44 4.16 10.02
C ALA A 71 10.65 5.32 10.63
N LEU A 72 9.42 5.04 11.05
CA LEU A 72 8.67 5.98 11.88
C LEU A 72 9.41 6.23 13.21
N PRO A 73 9.19 7.37 13.89
CA PRO A 73 9.90 7.71 15.12
C PRO A 73 9.82 6.62 16.21
N ASP A 74 8.72 5.87 16.23
CA ASP A 74 8.44 4.81 17.19
C ASP A 74 8.79 3.39 16.67
N GLU A 75 9.26 3.26 15.42
CA GLU A 75 9.66 1.98 14.82
C GLU A 75 11.18 1.90 14.63
N THR A 76 11.75 0.72 14.91
CA THR A 76 13.20 0.47 14.73
C THR A 76 13.50 -0.22 13.40
N GLU A 77 12.49 -0.79 12.73
CA GLU A 77 12.67 -1.48 11.45
C GLU A 77 12.64 -0.49 10.30
N ARG A 78 13.72 -0.48 9.52
CA ARG A 78 13.75 0.08 8.16
C ARG A 78 13.59 -1.04 7.17
N THR A 79 12.95 -0.76 6.03
CA THR A 79 13.05 -1.68 4.90
C THR A 79 14.45 -1.67 4.32
N PRO A 80 14.88 -2.77 3.67
CA PRO A 80 16.09 -2.76 2.86
C PRO A 80 16.01 -1.68 1.77
N THR A 81 17.04 -0.85 1.68
CA THR A 81 17.18 0.16 0.63
C THR A 81 17.26 -0.50 -0.74
N SER A 82 16.43 -0.07 -1.69
CA SER A 82 16.50 -0.49 -3.08
C SER A 82 17.25 0.54 -3.92
N VAL A 83 18.25 0.07 -4.67
CA VAL A 83 18.99 0.86 -5.65
C VAL A 83 18.30 0.75 -7.01
N LEU A 84 17.97 1.87 -7.63
CA LEU A 84 17.28 1.95 -8.92
C LEU A 84 18.09 2.79 -9.91
N GLU A 85 18.47 2.20 -11.03
CA GLU A 85 19.01 2.95 -12.18
C GLU A 85 17.87 3.72 -12.89
N PRO A 86 18.19 4.66 -13.80
CA PRO A 86 17.18 5.35 -14.61
C PRO A 86 16.27 4.39 -15.38
N ASN A 87 14.95 4.55 -15.22
CA ASN A 87 13.87 3.72 -15.78
C ASN A 87 13.69 2.32 -15.15
N ASP A 88 14.45 1.98 -14.11
CA ASP A 88 14.26 0.73 -13.38
C ASP A 88 13.06 0.79 -12.43
N ARG A 89 12.61 -0.38 -12.00
CA ARG A 89 11.55 -0.55 -11.01
C ARG A 89 11.94 -1.54 -9.92
N ALA A 90 11.42 -1.33 -8.71
CA ALA A 90 11.53 -2.23 -7.59
C ALA A 90 10.19 -2.37 -6.87
N VAL A 91 10.04 -3.47 -6.13
CA VAL A 91 8.92 -3.68 -5.21
C VAL A 91 9.44 -3.52 -3.80
N LEU A 92 8.82 -2.64 -3.03
CA LEU A 92 9.13 -2.40 -1.62
C LEU A 92 7.97 -2.86 -0.74
N GLU A 93 8.26 -3.69 0.25
CA GLU A 93 7.28 -4.10 1.25
C GLU A 93 7.03 -2.94 2.24
N VAL A 94 5.77 -2.67 2.55
CA VAL A 94 5.44 -1.63 3.53
C VAL A 94 5.77 -2.17 4.93
N PRO A 95 6.54 -1.43 5.76
CA PRO A 95 6.84 -1.86 7.12
C PRO A 95 5.61 -1.75 8.04
N GLY A 96 5.59 -2.56 9.11
CA GLY A 96 4.65 -2.41 10.23
C GLY A 96 3.65 -3.56 10.42
N LYS A 97 2.92 -3.49 11.55
CA LYS A 97 1.80 -4.40 11.88
C LYS A 97 0.47 -3.75 11.53
N TYR A 98 -0.24 -4.33 10.57
CA TYR A 98 -1.54 -3.85 10.07
C TYR A 98 -2.61 -3.92 11.17
N SER A 99 -2.85 -2.78 11.84
CA SER A 99 -3.91 -2.60 12.84
C SER A 99 -4.93 -1.57 12.38
N GLU A 100 -6.15 -1.64 12.90
CA GLU A 100 -7.25 -0.75 12.54
C GLU A 100 -6.88 0.72 12.84
N GLY A 101 -6.66 1.49 11.77
CA GLY A 101 -6.03 2.81 11.82
C GLY A 101 -4.91 3.00 10.80
N GLY A 102 -4.40 1.90 10.25
CA GLY A 102 -3.44 1.84 9.14
C GLY A 102 -2.02 2.26 9.52
N PRO A 103 -0.97 1.57 9.05
CA PRO A 103 0.38 2.10 9.18
C PRO A 103 0.52 3.31 8.25
N ILE A 104 0.89 4.46 8.83
CA ILE A 104 1.40 5.60 8.07
C ILE A 104 2.84 5.24 7.70
N ALA A 105 3.16 5.03 6.43
CA ALA A 105 4.53 4.74 6.01
C ALA A 105 5.11 5.90 5.19
N LEU A 106 6.38 6.24 5.40
CA LEU A 106 7.08 7.28 4.64
C LEU A 106 8.00 6.63 3.61
N LEU A 107 7.65 6.71 2.33
CA LEU A 107 8.51 6.29 1.22
C LEU A 107 9.44 7.45 0.85
N GLU A 108 10.73 7.28 1.10
CA GLU A 108 11.77 8.26 0.77
C GLU A 108 12.60 7.76 -0.41
N CYS A 109 12.90 8.65 -1.35
CA CYS A 109 13.89 8.41 -2.39
C CYS A 109 14.90 9.56 -2.44
N VAL A 110 16.18 9.20 -2.52
CA VAL A 110 17.32 10.13 -2.62
C VAL A 110 18.24 9.73 -3.76
N LYS A 111 19.07 10.66 -4.23
CA LYS A 111 20.13 10.37 -5.20
C LYS A 111 21.26 9.57 -4.52
N ASP A 112 21.75 8.52 -5.19
CA ASP A 112 22.94 7.74 -4.78
C ASP A 112 24.25 8.53 -4.99
#